data_AF-A0A7Y8WMH3-F1
#
_entry.id   AF-A0A7Y8WMH3-F1
#
_cell.length_a   1.000
_cell.length_b   1.000
_cell.length_c   1.000
_cell.angle_alpha   90.00
_cell.angle_beta   90.00
_cell.angle_gamma   90.00
#
_symmetry.space_group_name_H-M   'P 1'
#
loop_
_entity.id
_entity.type
_entity.pdbx_description
1 polymer ?
#
loop_
_entity_poly.entity_id
_entity_poly.type
_entity_poly.pdbx_seq_one_letter_code
_entity_poly.pdbx_strand_id
1 'polypeptide(L)'
;MKTKRETYALLEQIYLYYEQFPINQQKIDSWHEALKDFSYERLHKNLLNYVTHSSFPPKICDLISTSDGCHARVPDAAETYTQLINDQPPANEEVIKAELAKIRKLLGIQRN
;
A
#
# COMPACT_ATOMS: atom_id res chain seq x y z
N MET A 1 21.84 16.64 2.18
CA MET A 1 22.14 15.85 3.39
C MET A 1 21.31 16.45 4.52
N LYS A 2 20.36 15.71 5.08
CA LYS A 2 19.44 16.25 6.09
C LYS A 2 20.22 16.62 7.36
N THR A 3 19.90 17.72 8.01
CA THR A 3 20.58 18.12 9.27
C THR A 3 19.79 17.67 10.50
N LYS A 4 20.47 17.48 11.64
CA LYS A 4 19.80 17.15 12.92
C LYS A 4 18.78 18.24 13.32
N ARG A 5 19.04 19.50 12.96
CA ARG A 5 18.15 20.64 13.19
C ARG A 5 16.82 20.52 12.44
N GLU A 6 16.86 20.11 11.18
CA GLU A 6 15.64 19.86 10.39
C GLU A 6 14.82 18.70 10.96
N THR A 7 15.49 17.69 11.52
CA THR A 7 14.81 16.55 12.16
C THR A 7 14.14 16.97 13.46
N TYR A 8 14.80 17.84 14.23
CA TYR A 8 14.21 18.44 15.43
C TYR A 8 12.99 19.31 15.10
N ALA A 9 13.09 20.20 14.11
CA ALA A 9 11.97 21.05 13.69
C ALA A 9 10.74 20.23 13.27
N LEU A 10 10.96 19.11 12.57
CA LEU A 10 9.88 18.20 12.18
C LEU A 10 9.24 17.51 13.39
N LEU A 11 10.04 17.09 14.37
CA LEU A 11 9.54 16.47 15.61
C LEU A 11 8.80 17.47 16.50
N GLU A 12 9.27 18.71 16.57
CA GLU A 12 8.61 19.81 17.28
C GLU A 12 7.23 20.12 16.67
N GLN A 13 7.12 20.13 15.35
CA GLN A 13 5.82 20.23 14.67
C GLN A 13 4.90 19.05 15.01
N ILE A 14 5.41 17.82 15.03
CA ILE A 14 4.63 16.64 15.43
C ILE A 14 4.14 16.77 16.86
N TYR A 15 4.96 17.26 17.79
CA TYR A 15 4.56 17.49 19.17
C TYR A 15 3.47 18.56 19.29
N LEU A 16 3.53 19.61 18.47
CA LEU A 16 2.50 20.64 18.42
C LEU A 16 1.15 20.10 17.91
N TYR A 17 1.17 19.18 16.95
CA TYR A 17 -0.04 18.53 16.44
C TYR A 17 -0.56 17.42 17.37
N TYR A 18 0.35 16.77 18.11
CA TYR A 18 0.05 15.62 18.96
C TYR A 18 0.76 15.79 20.31
N GLU A 19 0.09 16.41 21.28
CA GLU A 19 0.60 16.66 22.64
C GLU A 19 1.11 15.37 23.33
N GLN A 20 0.57 14.22 22.94
CA GLN A 20 0.92 12.90 23.47
C GLN A 20 2.27 12.35 22.97
N PHE A 21 3.02 13.09 22.15
CA PHE A 21 4.25 12.59 21.52
C PHE A 21 5.52 13.08 22.24
N PRO A 22 6.05 12.35 23.23
CA PRO A 22 7.26 12.78 23.93
C PRO A 22 8.46 12.84 22.97
N ILE A 23 9.17 13.96 23.00
CA ILE A 23 10.42 14.18 22.28
C ILE A 23 11.57 13.89 23.24
N ASN A 24 12.36 12.85 22.94
CA ASN A 24 13.60 12.53 23.65
C ASN A 24 14.79 12.60 22.69
N GLN A 25 15.99 12.87 23.21
CA GLN A 25 17.20 12.98 22.39
C GLN A 25 17.52 11.70 21.62
N GLN A 26 17.37 10.54 22.26
CA GLN A 26 17.51 9.23 21.61
C GLN A 26 16.54 9.03 20.44
N LYS A 27 15.33 9.61 20.53
CA LYS A 27 14.31 9.55 19.49
C LYS A 27 14.68 10.42 18.30
N ILE A 28 15.23 11.60 18.56
CA ILE A 28 15.75 12.52 17.52
C ILE A 28 16.88 11.85 16.75
N ASP A 29 17.83 11.22 17.45
CA ASP A 29 18.96 10.54 16.81
C ASP A 29 18.49 9.35 15.96
N SER A 30 17.57 8.53 16.48
CA SER A 30 16.99 7.41 15.72
C SER A 30 16.19 7.87 14.49
N TRP A 31 15.40 8.93 14.62
CA TRP A 31 14.68 9.52 13.49
C TRP A 31 15.61 10.14 12.47
N HIS A 32 16.71 10.75 12.91
CA HIS A 32 17.71 11.32 12.02
C HIS A 32 18.37 10.23 11.18
N GLU A 33 18.72 9.10 11.80
CA GLU A 33 19.30 7.95 11.08
C GLU A 33 18.32 7.36 10.06
N ALA A 34 17.05 7.20 10.42
CA ALA A 34 16.02 6.66 9.53
C ALA A 34 15.63 7.62 8.38
N LEU A 35 15.74 8.93 8.60
CA LEU A 35 15.30 9.95 7.65
C LEU A 35 16.45 10.64 6.90
N LYS A 36 17.70 10.19 7.08
CA LYS A 36 18.90 10.81 6.48
C LYS A 36 18.87 10.86 4.95
N ASP A 37 18.22 9.87 4.34
CA ASP A 37 18.15 9.68 2.88
C ASP A 37 16.96 10.44 2.25
N PHE A 38 16.08 11.02 3.07
CA PHE A 38 14.87 11.72 2.62
C PHE A 38 15.00 13.23 2.77
N SER A 39 14.44 13.98 1.81
CA SER A 39 14.44 15.45 1.86
C SER A 39 13.45 15.97 2.90
N TYR A 40 13.82 17.08 3.56
CA TYR A 40 12.96 17.73 4.56
C TYR A 40 11.61 18.15 3.99
N GLU A 41 11.60 18.78 2.82
CA GLU A 41 10.37 19.26 2.17
C GLU A 41 9.37 18.14 1.90
N ARG A 42 9.85 16.97 1.45
CA ARG A 42 8.99 15.80 1.20
C ARG A 42 8.35 15.30 2.50
N LEU A 43 9.13 15.20 3.57
CA LEU A 43 8.65 14.75 4.87
C LEU A 43 7.68 15.75 5.50
N HIS A 44 7.93 17.05 5.34
CA HIS A 44 7.04 18.11 5.82
C HIS A 44 5.69 18.08 5.11
N LYS A 45 5.68 17.94 3.78
CA LYS A 45 4.44 17.79 3.00
C LYS A 45 3.66 16.53 3.39
N ASN A 46 4.36 15.41 3.58
CA ASN A 46 3.75 14.15 4.01
C ASN A 46 3.17 14.26 5.42
N LEU A 47 3.88 14.93 6.34
CA LEU A 47 3.40 15.19 7.70
C LEU A 47 2.10 16.00 7.69
N LEU A 48 2.05 17.10 6.93
CA LEU A 48 0.84 17.92 6.82
C LEU A 48 -0.34 17.13 6.27
N ASN A 49 -0.12 16.30 5.26
CA ASN A 49 -1.17 15.44 4.72
C ASN A 49 -1.63 14.37 5.73
N TYR A 50 -0.72 13.84 6.54
CA TYR A 50 -1.08 12.84 7.54
C TYR A 50 -1.90 13.45 8.70
N VAL A 51 -1.52 14.66 9.15
CA VAL A 51 -2.19 15.38 10.25
C VAL A 51 -3.66 15.67 9.95
N THR A 52 -4.03 15.89 8.68
CA THR A 52 -5.42 16.13 8.30
C THR A 52 -6.28 14.86 8.26
N HIS A 53 -5.68 13.67 8.19
CA HIS A 53 -6.39 12.40 8.04
C HIS A 53 -6.34 11.49 9.28
N SER A 54 -5.40 11.72 10.20
CA SER A 54 -5.19 10.86 11.37
C SER A 54 -5.11 11.65 12.68
N SER A 55 -5.90 11.23 13.66
CA SER A 55 -5.89 11.79 15.03
C SER A 55 -4.73 11.26 15.89
N PHE A 56 -3.93 10.31 15.38
CA PHE A 56 -2.82 9.68 16.11
C PHE A 56 -1.47 10.13 15.55
N PRO A 57 -0.41 10.18 16.38
CA PRO A 57 0.91 10.60 15.92
C PRO A 57 1.47 9.66 14.83
N PRO A 58 2.13 10.20 13.79
CA PRO A 58 2.69 9.40 12.71
C PRO A 58 3.87 8.55 13.17
N LYS A 59 4.02 7.36 12.58
CA LYS A 59 5.25 6.59 12.65
C LYS A 59 6.22 7.03 11.56
N ILE A 60 7.50 6.64 11.68
CA ILE A 60 8.53 6.93 10.68
C ILE A 60 8.11 6.40 9.30
N CYS A 61 7.50 5.20 9.25
CA CYS A 61 7.01 4.62 8.00
C CYS A 61 5.90 5.45 7.34
N ASP A 62 5.03 6.10 8.12
CA ASP A 62 3.91 6.89 7.59
C ASP A 62 4.39 8.19 6.95
N LEU A 63 5.55 8.70 7.38
CA LEU A 63 6.20 9.87 6.80
C LEU A 63 6.98 9.54 5.53
N ILE A 64 7.52 8.32 5.44
CA ILE A 64 8.30 7.84 4.30
C ILE A 64 7.39 7.34 3.17
N SER A 65 6.35 6.59 3.52
CA SER A 65 5.39 6.05 2.56
C SER A 65 4.52 7.17 2.00
N THR A 66 4.69 7.46 0.72
CA THR A 66 3.72 8.21 -0.08
C THR A 66 2.50 7.33 -0.26
N SER A 67 1.49 7.42 0.61
CA SER A 67 0.08 6.96 0.46
C SER A 67 -0.26 5.57 -0.11
N ASP A 68 0.71 4.79 -0.58
CA ASP A 68 0.52 3.68 -1.52
C ASP A 68 1.11 2.38 -0.96
N GLY A 69 1.75 2.42 0.22
CA GLY A 69 2.61 1.33 0.68
C GLY A 69 2.27 0.67 2.03
N CYS A 70 1.48 1.29 2.90
CA CYS A 70 1.25 0.73 4.26
C CYS A 70 0.00 -0.15 4.36
N HIS A 71 -0.92 0.01 3.41
CA HIS A 71 -2.09 -0.85 3.25
C HIS A 71 -2.07 -1.30 1.80
N ALA A 72 -1.63 -2.53 1.55
CA ALA A 72 -1.95 -3.15 0.27
C ALA A 72 -3.47 -3.01 0.10
N ARG A 73 -3.90 -2.27 -0.92
CA ARG A 73 -5.31 -2.14 -1.27
C ARG A 73 -5.85 -3.57 -1.38
N VAL A 74 -6.72 -3.96 -0.45
CA VAL A 74 -7.39 -5.25 -0.53
C VAL A 74 -8.32 -5.15 -1.73
N PRO A 75 -8.13 -5.98 -2.78
CA PRO A 75 -9.00 -5.95 -3.94
C PRO A 75 -10.44 -6.24 -3.52
N ASP A 76 -11.40 -5.56 -4.13
CA ASP A 76 -12.81 -5.86 -3.91
C ASP A 76 -13.16 -7.24 -4.51
N ALA A 77 -14.31 -7.81 -4.14
CA ALA A 77 -14.77 -9.08 -4.66
C ALA A 77 -14.77 -9.10 -6.20
N ALA A 78 -15.25 -8.02 -6.83
CA ALA A 78 -15.25 -7.87 -8.29
C ALA A 78 -13.84 -7.92 -8.91
N GLU A 79 -12.86 -7.30 -8.25
CA GLU A 79 -11.46 -7.28 -8.70
C GLU A 79 -10.79 -8.65 -8.50
N THR A 80 -11.19 -9.37 -7.46
CA THR A 80 -10.71 -10.74 -7.21
C THR A 80 -11.21 -11.72 -8.28
N TYR A 81 -12.48 -11.60 -8.72
CA TYR A 81 -13.03 -12.46 -9.76
C TYR A 81 -12.31 -12.30 -11.11
N THR A 82 -11.94 -11.08 -11.49
CA THR A 82 -11.25 -10.86 -12.77
C THR A 82 -9.85 -11.45 -12.76
N GLN A 83 -9.13 -11.37 -11.65
CA GLN A 83 -7.81 -12.00 -11.50
C GLN A 83 -7.91 -13.54 -11.57
N LEU A 84 -8.86 -14.14 -10.85
CA LEU A 84 -9.06 -15.58 -10.87
C LEU A 84 -9.38 -16.14 -12.26
N ILE A 85 -10.15 -15.41 -13.07
CA ILE A 85 -10.49 -15.82 -14.44
C ILE A 85 -9.26 -15.74 -15.35
N ASN A 86 -8.43 -14.70 -15.20
CA ASN A 86 -7.28 -14.47 -16.06
C ASN A 86 -6.10 -15.39 -15.74
N ASP A 87 -5.94 -15.81 -14.49
CA ASP A 87 -4.82 -16.64 -14.04
C ASP A 87 -5.04 -18.15 -14.25
N GLN A 88 -6.22 -18.58 -14.71
CA GLN A 88 -6.42 -19.99 -15.04
C GLN A 88 -5.71 -20.33 -16.35
N PRO A 89 -4.71 -21.24 -16.35
CA PRO A 89 -4.11 -21.69 -17.60
C PRO A 89 -5.19 -22.36 -18.46
N PRO A 90 -5.15 -22.17 -19.80
CA PRO A 90 -6.11 -22.80 -20.68
C PRO A 90 -6.05 -24.32 -20.50
N ALA A 91 -7.23 -24.94 -20.40
CA ALA A 91 -7.34 -26.39 -20.30
C ALA A 91 -6.73 -27.07 -21.52
N ASN A 92 -6.24 -28.30 -21.34
CA ASN A 92 -5.67 -29.10 -22.43
C ASN A 92 -6.74 -29.32 -23.54
N GLU A 93 -6.34 -29.18 -24.80
CA GLU A 93 -7.24 -29.23 -25.96
C GLU A 93 -8.07 -30.52 -26.04
N GLU A 94 -7.51 -31.64 -25.60
CA GLU A 94 -8.20 -32.93 -25.57
C GLU A 94 -9.39 -32.92 -24.60
N VAL A 95 -9.18 -32.33 -23.42
CA VAL A 95 -10.22 -32.17 -22.39
C VAL A 95 -11.30 -31.22 -22.89
N ILE A 96 -10.90 -30.12 -23.54
CA ILE A 96 -11.84 -29.18 -24.15
C ILE A 96 -12.73 -29.89 -25.18
N LYS A 97 -12.14 -30.65 -26.12
CA LYS A 97 -12.89 -31.37 -27.15
C LYS A 97 -13.85 -32.41 -26.55
N ALA A 98 -13.42 -33.14 -25.53
CA ALA A 98 -14.23 -34.15 -24.86
C ALA A 98 -15.43 -33.54 -24.11
N GLU A 99 -15.21 -32.49 -23.33
CA GLU A 99 -16.28 -31.80 -22.61
C GLU A 99 -17.27 -31.11 -23.58
N LEU A 100 -16.75 -30.47 -24.63
CA LEU A 100 -17.58 -29.83 -25.64
C LEU A 100 -18.43 -30.89 -26.39
N ALA A 101 -17.92 -32.09 -26.65
CA ALA A 101 -18.70 -33.20 -27.20
C ALA A 101 -19.81 -33.67 -26.25
N LYS A 102 -19.56 -33.74 -24.93
CA LYS A 102 -20.58 -34.04 -23.92
C LYS A 102 -21.68 -32.98 -23.89
N ILE A 103 -21.30 -31.70 -23.90
CA ILE A 103 -22.25 -30.57 -23.93
C ILE A 103 -23.11 -30.61 -25.20
N ARG A 104 -22.52 -30.87 -26.38
CA ARG A 104 -23.27 -31.03 -27.64
C ARG A 104 -24.28 -32.18 -27.58
N LYS A 105 -23.89 -33.32 -27.00
CA LYS A 105 -24.76 -34.48 -26.82
C LYS A 105 -25.95 -34.14 -25.91
N LEU A 106 -25.71 -33.41 -24.82
CA LEU A 106 -26.76 -32.97 -23.89
C LEU A 106 -27.72 -31.97 -24.53
N LEU A 107 -27.20 -31.05 -25.35
CA LEU A 107 -27.99 -30.02 -26.02
C LEU A 107 -28.64 -30.49 -27.33
N GLY A 108 -28.41 -31.75 -27.75
CA GLY A 108 -28.97 -32.32 -28.97
C GLY A 108 -28.47 -31.66 -30.26
N ILE A 109 -27.33 -30.95 -30.22
CA ILE A 109 -26.80 -30.23 -31.38
C ILE A 109 -26.02 -31.23 -32.24
N GLN A 110 -26.63 -31.65 -33.35
CA GLN A 110 -25.93 -32.36 -34.42
C GLN A 110 -25.35 -31.36 -35.40
N ARG A 111 -24.03 -31.42 -35.61
CA ARG A 111 -23.33 -30.57 -36.57
C ARG A 111 -23.43 -31.25 -37.94
N ASN A 112 -24.18 -30.65 -38.85
CA ASN A 112 -24.11 -30.96 -40.29
C ASN A 112 -22.72 -30.61 -40.84
#